data_AF-A0A7C6YB16-F1
#
_entry.id   AF-A0A7C6YB16-F1
#
_cell.length_a   1.000
_cell.length_b   1.000
_cell.length_c   1.000
_cell.angle_alpha   90.00
_cell.angle_beta   90.00
_cell.angle_gamma   90.00
#
_symmetry.space_group_name_H-M   'P 1'
#
loop_
_entity.id
_entity.type
_entity.pdbx_description
1 polymer ?
#
loop_
_entity_poly.entity_id
_entity_poly.type
_entity_poly.pdbx_seq_one_letter_code
_entity_poly.pdbx_strand_id
1 'polypeptide(L)'
;MKKIKPRRKPNLAILLFIGLAAMTIVIFIADRESTVKLTEIFALATAISGIISFLIEMIRGKKLAEAEFIVNLNQMFTTNDQYRKAYTYFEEYDFESTPDIECLTNAEISNYLTFFETFYLLIERNIIDISMIDNLFGYRFFLAVHNPCVQARKLVKSPENFPNIYKLEKIWLNYRKKHKLPIYHEERSLENCVPQEVYELVLQKQ
;
A
#
# COMPACT_ATOMS: atom_id res chain seq x y z
N MET A 1 1.18 -31.34 -4.56
CA MET A 1 2.16 -30.27 -4.22
C MET A 1 3.01 -29.97 -5.45
N LYS A 2 2.79 -28.84 -6.14
CA LYS A 2 3.60 -28.43 -7.30
C LYS A 2 4.93 -27.86 -6.81
N LYS A 3 6.05 -28.49 -7.21
CA LYS A 3 7.41 -28.00 -6.93
C LYS A 3 7.63 -26.65 -7.64
N ILE A 4 7.75 -25.58 -6.87
CA ILE A 4 8.22 -24.29 -7.35
C ILE A 4 9.71 -24.45 -7.65
N LYS A 5 10.10 -24.44 -8.93
CA LYS A 5 11.50 -24.34 -9.34
C LYS A 5 11.95 -22.88 -9.24
N PRO A 6 12.93 -22.52 -8.41
CA PRO A 6 13.56 -21.22 -8.54
C PRO A 6 14.49 -21.31 -9.75
N ARG A 7 14.12 -20.65 -10.85
CA ARG A 7 15.06 -20.38 -11.94
C ARG A 7 15.23 -18.87 -12.01
N ARG A 8 16.11 -18.32 -11.15
CA ARG A 8 16.74 -17.03 -11.44
C ARG A 8 17.67 -17.26 -12.63
N LYS A 9 17.10 -17.26 -13.83
CA LYS A 9 17.92 -17.12 -15.04
C LYS A 9 18.58 -15.74 -14.94
N PRO A 10 19.87 -15.61 -15.29
CA PRO A 10 20.45 -14.29 -15.51
C PRO A 10 19.53 -13.54 -16.46
N ASN A 11 19.19 -12.31 -16.07
CA ASN A 11 18.25 -11.48 -16.79
C ASN A 11 18.81 -11.33 -18.21
N LEU A 12 18.09 -11.80 -19.24
CA LEU A 12 18.58 -11.80 -20.62
C LEU A 12 19.10 -10.42 -21.05
N ALA A 13 18.49 -9.36 -20.51
CA ALA A 13 18.92 -7.97 -20.66
C ALA A 13 20.35 -7.69 -20.12
N ILE A 14 20.73 -8.25 -18.97
CA ILE A 14 22.07 -8.10 -18.39
C ILE A 14 23.11 -8.82 -19.26
N LEU A 15 22.78 -10.03 -19.75
CA LEU A 15 23.66 -10.76 -20.67
C LEU A 15 23.84 -10.02 -22.00
N LEU A 16 22.76 -9.43 -22.53
CA LEU A 16 22.81 -8.60 -23.74
C LEU A 16 23.62 -7.31 -23.52
N PHE A 17 23.49 -6.68 -22.34
CA PHE A 17 24.25 -5.49 -21.98
C PHE A 17 25.75 -5.78 -21.88
N ILE A 18 26.13 -6.87 -21.21
CA ILE A 18 27.52 -7.34 -21.13
C ILE A 18 28.06 -7.67 -22.53
N GLY A 19 27.25 -8.31 -23.38
CA GLY A 19 27.62 -8.59 -24.76
C GLY A 19 27.87 -7.33 -25.59
N LEU A 20 27.00 -6.32 -25.46
CA LEU A 20 27.16 -5.01 -26.10
C LEU A 20 28.42 -4.30 -25.62
N ALA A 21 28.66 -4.23 -24.31
CA ALA A 21 29.84 -3.61 -23.72
C ALA A 21 31.15 -4.33 -24.11
N ALA A 22 31.13 -5.66 -24.20
CA ALA A 22 32.28 -6.43 -24.69
C ALA A 22 32.54 -6.14 -26.17
N MET A 23 31.49 -6.04 -26.99
CA MET A 23 31.59 -5.73 -28.41
C MET A 23 32.15 -4.31 -28.64
N THR A 24 31.78 -3.33 -27.83
CA THR A 24 32.34 -1.97 -27.93
C THR A 24 33.83 -1.92 -27.57
N ILE A 25 34.25 -2.66 -26.55
CA ILE A 25 35.67 -2.80 -26.17
C ILE A 25 36.47 -3.48 -27.28
N VAL A 26 35.93 -4.55 -27.90
CA VAL A 26 36.59 -5.25 -29.01
C VAL A 26 36.74 -4.34 -30.23
N ILE A 27 35.70 -3.58 -30.59
CA ILE A 27 35.77 -2.61 -31.70
C ILE A 27 36.80 -1.52 -31.39
N PHE A 28 36.84 -1.01 -30.16
CA PHE A 28 37.83 -0.01 -29.73
C PHE A 28 39.28 -0.51 -29.83
N ILE A 29 39.54 -1.77 -29.48
CA ILE A 29 40.89 -2.37 -29.57
C ILE A 29 41.28 -2.68 -31.02
N ALA A 30 40.32 -3.11 -31.85
CA ALA A 30 40.54 -3.44 -33.25
C ALA A 30 40.72 -2.20 -34.15
N ASP A 31 40.13 -1.07 -33.76
CA ASP A 31 40.18 0.19 -34.50
C ASP A 31 41.47 0.98 -34.21
N ARG A 32 42.62 0.38 -34.54
CA ARG A 32 43.94 0.97 -34.28
C ARG A 32 44.37 2.01 -35.33
N GLU A 33 43.60 2.19 -36.41
CA GLU A 33 44.05 2.97 -37.57
C GLU A 33 42.95 3.72 -38.36
N SER A 34 41.66 3.70 -37.97
CA SER A 34 40.60 4.28 -38.82
C SER A 34 39.73 5.38 -38.18
N THR A 35 39.34 6.31 -39.05
CA THR A 35 38.53 7.52 -38.84
C THR A 35 37.02 7.23 -38.76
N VAL A 36 36.57 6.36 -37.85
CA VAL A 36 35.17 5.87 -37.93
C VAL A 36 34.34 6.17 -36.68
N LYS A 37 33.21 6.87 -36.90
CA LYS A 37 32.10 7.17 -35.97
C LYS A 37 31.44 5.93 -35.33
N LEU A 38 31.93 4.71 -35.61
CA LEU A 38 31.35 3.46 -35.12
C LEU A 38 31.57 3.31 -33.62
N THR A 39 32.77 3.62 -33.11
CA THR A 39 33.06 3.61 -31.67
C THR A 39 32.12 4.53 -30.91
N GLU A 40 31.83 5.72 -31.44
CA GLU A 40 30.87 6.67 -30.87
C GLU A 40 29.43 6.14 -30.90
N ILE A 41 28.98 5.57 -32.03
CA ILE A 41 27.65 4.96 -32.17
C ILE A 41 27.47 3.81 -31.17
N PHE A 42 28.49 2.96 -31.04
CA PHE A 42 28.47 1.82 -30.13
C PHE A 42 28.54 2.27 -28.66
N ALA A 43 29.37 3.25 -28.33
CA ALA A 43 29.41 3.84 -26.99
C ALA A 43 28.06 4.47 -26.61
N LEU A 44 27.42 5.19 -27.53
CA LEU A 44 26.09 5.74 -27.35
C LEU A 44 25.04 4.64 -27.15
N ALA A 45 25.08 3.58 -27.96
CA ALA A 45 24.19 2.43 -27.82
C ALA A 45 24.35 1.73 -26.45
N THR A 46 25.59 1.55 -25.98
CA THR A 46 25.86 1.02 -24.64
C THR A 46 25.34 1.95 -23.55
N ALA A 47 25.57 3.26 -23.64
CA ALA A 47 25.07 4.22 -22.67
C ALA A 47 23.53 4.18 -22.56
N ILE A 48 22.82 4.18 -23.70
CA ILE A 48 21.36 4.07 -23.76
C ILE A 48 20.89 2.75 -23.14
N SER A 49 21.54 1.63 -23.50
CA SER A 49 21.22 0.32 -22.94
C SER A 49 21.42 0.26 -21.42
N GLY A 50 22.43 0.97 -20.91
CA GLY A 50 22.71 1.08 -19.47
C GLY A 50 21.60 1.82 -18.73
N ILE A 51 21.16 2.96 -19.28
CA ILE A 51 20.04 3.74 -18.75
C ILE A 51 18.75 2.90 -18.73
N ILE A 52 18.43 2.21 -19.83
CA ILE A 52 17.24 1.35 -19.91
C ILE A 52 17.32 0.23 -18.86
N SER A 53 18.48 -0.41 -18.72
CA SER A 53 18.69 -1.49 -17.76
C SER A 53 18.51 -1.01 -16.32
N PHE A 54 19.08 0.15 -15.99
CA PHE A 54 18.91 0.81 -14.70
C PHE A 54 17.43 1.13 -14.40
N LEU A 55 16.69 1.69 -15.37
CA LEU A 55 15.26 1.97 -15.21
C LEU A 55 14.45 0.70 -14.95
N ILE A 56 14.74 -0.39 -15.67
CA ILE A 56 14.09 -1.69 -15.45
C ILE A 56 14.39 -2.22 -14.04
N GLU A 57 15.63 -2.13 -13.60
CA GLU A 57 16.05 -2.57 -12.27
C GLU A 57 15.39 -1.74 -11.18
N MET A 58 15.32 -0.42 -11.34
CA MET A 58 14.62 0.48 -10.43
C MET A 58 13.13 0.13 -10.31
N ILE A 59 12.43 -0.10 -11.44
CA ILE A 59 11.02 -0.51 -11.43
C ILE A 59 10.83 -1.85 -10.72
N ARG A 60 11.73 -2.81 -10.93
CA ARG A 60 11.69 -4.11 -10.25
C ARG A 60 11.97 -3.98 -8.76
N GLY A 61 12.94 -3.15 -8.38
CA GLY A 61 13.24 -2.80 -7.00
C GLY A 61 12.02 -2.22 -6.29
N LYS A 62 11.32 -1.28 -6.94
CA LYS A 62 10.06 -0.73 -6.43
C LYS A 62 9.01 -1.83 -6.19
N LYS A 63 8.74 -2.69 -7.18
CA LYS A 63 7.76 -3.78 -7.04
C LYS A 63 8.14 -4.79 -5.95
N LEU A 64 9.44 -5.06 -5.76
CA LEU A 64 9.91 -5.94 -4.70
C LEU A 64 9.69 -5.31 -3.32
N ALA A 65 10.05 -4.04 -3.15
CA ALA A 65 9.82 -3.30 -1.91
C ALA A 65 8.32 -3.21 -1.59
N GLU A 66 7.47 -3.01 -2.60
CA GLU A 66 6.01 -3.03 -2.46
C GLU A 66 5.52 -4.38 -1.93
N ALA A 67 5.98 -5.49 -2.53
CA ALA A 67 5.60 -6.84 -2.10
C ALA A 67 6.06 -7.15 -0.67
N GLU A 68 7.31 -6.81 -0.33
CA GLU A 68 7.86 -6.98 1.02
C GLU A 68 7.06 -6.16 2.05
N PHE A 69 6.71 -4.92 1.72
CA PHE A 69 5.89 -4.08 2.57
C PHE A 69 4.51 -4.71 2.83
N ILE A 70 3.80 -5.21 1.81
CA ILE A 70 2.50 -5.88 2.00
C ILE A 70 2.62 -7.13 2.86
N VAL A 71 3.65 -7.95 2.64
CA VAL A 71 3.90 -9.15 3.45
C VAL A 71 4.14 -8.75 4.90
N ASN A 72 4.99 -7.75 5.14
CA ASN A 72 5.30 -7.26 6.48
C ASN A 72 4.05 -6.67 7.17
N LEU A 73 3.23 -5.88 6.46
CA LEU A 73 1.97 -5.37 7.01
C LEU A 73 1.01 -6.50 7.42
N ASN A 74 0.83 -7.50 6.54
CA ASN A 74 -0.03 -8.62 6.84
C ASN A 74 0.50 -9.43 8.03
N GLN A 75 1.82 -9.61 8.12
CA GLN A 75 2.45 -10.29 9.23
C GLN A 75 2.25 -9.51 10.53
N MET A 76 2.52 -8.19 10.54
CA MET A 76 2.28 -7.33 11.71
C MET A 76 0.84 -7.40 12.20
N PHE A 77 -0.13 -7.49 11.27
CA PHE A 77 -1.53 -7.66 11.63
C PHE A 77 -1.83 -9.05 12.18
N THR A 78 -1.39 -10.11 11.51
CA THR A 78 -1.76 -11.50 11.84
C THR A 78 -0.97 -12.10 12.99
N THR A 79 0.20 -11.57 13.35
CA THR A 79 0.96 -12.02 14.53
C THR A 79 0.62 -11.26 15.81
N ASN A 80 -0.14 -10.17 15.72
CA ASN A 80 -0.55 -9.40 16.88
C ASN A 80 -1.92 -9.90 17.38
N ASP A 81 -1.93 -10.50 18.56
CA ASP A 81 -3.13 -11.10 19.14
C ASP A 81 -4.23 -10.06 19.44
N GLN A 82 -3.88 -8.82 19.77
CA GLN A 82 -4.87 -7.76 20.00
C GLN A 82 -5.59 -7.38 18.71
N TYR A 83 -4.84 -7.27 17.61
CA TYR A 83 -5.44 -6.96 16.30
C TYR A 83 -6.35 -8.07 15.81
N ARG A 84 -5.90 -9.32 15.97
CA ARG A 84 -6.71 -10.49 15.64
C ARG A 84 -7.97 -10.59 16.47
N LYS A 85 -7.85 -10.42 17.79
CA LYS A 85 -9.00 -10.44 18.70
C LYS A 85 -10.04 -9.39 18.29
N ALA A 86 -9.62 -8.14 18.11
CA ALA A 86 -10.51 -7.06 17.70
C ALA A 86 -11.17 -7.35 16.35
N TYR A 87 -10.41 -7.82 15.36
CA TYR A 87 -10.95 -8.20 14.07
C TYR A 87 -12.01 -9.29 14.16
N THR A 88 -11.78 -10.36 14.94
CA THR A 88 -12.78 -11.43 15.13
C THR A 88 -14.11 -10.88 15.64
N TYR A 89 -14.08 -10.00 16.65
CA TYR A 89 -15.31 -9.39 17.16
C TYR A 89 -15.98 -8.45 16.16
N PHE A 90 -15.23 -7.77 15.30
CA PHE A 90 -15.82 -6.94 14.24
C PHE A 90 -16.40 -7.77 13.10
N GLU A 91 -15.79 -8.91 12.76
CA GLU A 91 -16.26 -9.84 11.73
C GLU A 91 -17.53 -10.57 12.14
N GLU A 92 -17.63 -10.96 13.42
CA GLU A 92 -18.80 -11.64 13.99
C GLU A 92 -19.88 -10.66 14.47
N TYR A 93 -19.68 -9.35 14.28
CA TYR A 93 -20.61 -8.33 14.75
C TYR A 93 -21.93 -8.35 14.00
N ASP A 94 -23.03 -8.35 14.74
CA ASP A 94 -24.37 -8.21 14.18
C ASP A 94 -24.74 -6.73 13.99
N PHE A 95 -24.62 -6.25 12.75
CA PHE A 95 -24.97 -4.87 12.38
C PHE A 95 -26.47 -4.57 12.42
N GLU A 96 -27.34 -5.58 12.50
CA GLU A 96 -28.80 -5.39 12.58
C GLU A 96 -29.24 -5.12 14.02
N SER A 97 -28.81 -5.95 14.97
CA SER A 97 -29.16 -5.76 16.39
C SER A 97 -28.26 -4.74 17.10
N THR A 98 -27.09 -4.43 16.54
CA THR A 98 -26.14 -3.45 17.05
C THR A 98 -25.77 -3.64 18.54
N PRO A 99 -25.38 -4.84 18.96
CA PRO A 99 -25.04 -5.09 20.36
C PRO A 99 -23.79 -4.31 20.77
N ASP A 100 -23.56 -4.16 22.08
CA ASP A 100 -22.24 -3.70 22.54
C ASP A 100 -21.21 -4.83 22.41
N ILE A 101 -19.93 -4.48 22.24
CA ILE A 101 -18.82 -5.43 22.22
C ILE A 101 -18.12 -5.36 23.58
N GLU A 102 -18.72 -5.99 24.59
CA GLU A 102 -18.19 -6.00 25.97
C GLU A 102 -16.79 -6.62 26.06
N CYS A 103 -16.48 -7.58 25.18
CA CYS A 103 -15.21 -8.29 25.17
C CYS A 103 -14.03 -7.46 24.63
N LEU A 104 -14.28 -6.27 24.08
CA LEU A 104 -13.26 -5.33 23.65
C LEU A 104 -13.21 -4.11 24.56
N THR A 105 -12.02 -3.86 25.11
CA THR A 105 -11.72 -2.65 25.86
C THR A 105 -11.56 -1.45 24.92
N ASN A 106 -11.72 -0.25 25.48
CA ASN A 106 -11.45 0.99 24.75
C ASN A 106 -10.00 1.10 24.28
N ALA A 107 -9.05 0.46 24.97
CA ALA A 107 -7.65 0.43 24.58
C ALA A 107 -7.42 -0.47 23.37
N GLU A 108 -8.05 -1.65 23.33
CA GLU A 108 -7.94 -2.57 22.18
C GLU A 108 -8.55 -1.97 20.91
N ILE A 109 -9.69 -1.28 21.02
CA ILE A 109 -10.28 -0.54 19.89
C ILE A 109 -9.31 0.56 19.42
N SER A 110 -8.75 1.33 20.35
CA SER A 110 -7.78 2.38 20.01
C SER A 110 -6.54 1.81 19.33
N ASN A 111 -5.97 0.72 19.83
CA ASN A 111 -4.81 0.07 19.21
C ASN A 111 -5.12 -0.41 17.78
N TYR A 112 -6.32 -0.96 17.58
CA TYR A 112 -6.76 -1.37 16.25
C TYR A 112 -6.90 -0.18 15.29
N LEU A 113 -7.51 0.92 15.74
CA LEU A 113 -7.61 2.15 14.93
C LEU A 113 -6.23 2.74 14.63
N THR A 114 -5.34 2.84 15.63
CA THR A 114 -3.98 3.36 15.45
C THR A 114 -3.18 2.55 14.43
N PHE A 115 -3.40 1.24 14.30
CA PHE A 115 -2.82 0.46 13.20
C PHE A 115 -3.21 1.05 11.84
N PHE A 116 -4.48 1.39 11.63
CA PHE A 116 -4.95 2.01 10.38
C PHE A 116 -4.51 3.48 10.23
N GLU A 117 -4.35 4.23 11.31
CA GLU A 117 -3.78 5.58 11.24
C GLU A 117 -2.39 5.58 10.59
N THR A 118 -1.61 4.51 10.77
CA THR A 118 -0.32 4.39 10.08
C THR A 118 -0.48 4.41 8.55
N PHE A 119 -1.58 3.88 8.00
CA PHE A 119 -1.83 3.90 6.56
C PHE A 119 -2.11 5.32 6.07
N TYR A 120 -2.89 6.10 6.82
CA TYR A 120 -3.10 7.51 6.49
C TYR A 120 -1.76 8.25 6.37
N LEU A 121 -0.90 8.11 7.39
CA LEU A 121 0.40 8.78 7.43
C LEU A 121 1.32 8.35 6.26
N LEU A 122 1.26 7.09 5.84
CA LEU A 122 2.04 6.59 4.71
C LEU A 122 1.48 7.08 3.36
N ILE A 123 0.16 7.16 3.22
CA ILE A 123 -0.50 7.69 2.02
C ILE A 123 -0.25 9.18 1.88
N GLU A 124 -0.41 9.95 2.95
CA GLU A 124 -0.17 11.40 2.98
C GLU A 124 1.26 11.75 2.57
N ARG A 125 2.23 10.91 2.95
CA ARG A 125 3.65 11.05 2.57
C ARG A 125 3.98 10.50 1.19
N ASN A 126 2.99 10.04 0.42
CA ASN A 126 3.15 9.38 -0.88
C ASN A 126 4.11 8.17 -0.84
N ILE A 127 4.17 7.47 0.29
CA ILE A 127 4.98 6.25 0.46
C ILE A 127 4.22 5.04 -0.11
N ILE A 128 2.90 4.99 0.11
CA ILE A 128 2.03 3.93 -0.41
C ILE A 128 0.79 4.52 -1.06
N ASP A 129 0.23 3.77 -2.01
CA ASP A 129 -1.07 4.07 -2.60
C ASP A 129 -2.17 3.24 -1.93
N ILE A 130 -3.37 3.80 -1.84
CA ILE A 130 -4.55 3.10 -1.31
C ILE A 130 -4.83 1.78 -2.06
N SER A 131 -4.54 1.72 -3.37
CA SER A 131 -4.69 0.52 -4.20
C SER A 131 -3.77 -0.63 -3.76
N MET A 132 -2.68 -0.31 -3.07
CA MET A 132 -1.72 -1.28 -2.56
C MET A 132 -2.29 -2.08 -1.38
N ILE A 133 -3.13 -1.43 -0.55
CA ILE A 133 -3.66 -1.98 0.70
C ILE A 133 -5.13 -2.37 0.64
N ASP A 134 -5.91 -1.86 -0.33
CA ASP A 134 -7.37 -2.07 -0.42
C ASP A 134 -7.77 -3.55 -0.37
N ASN A 135 -7.13 -4.40 -1.18
CA ASN A 135 -7.46 -5.82 -1.26
C ASN A 135 -7.22 -6.58 0.05
N LEU A 136 -6.27 -6.13 0.87
CA LEU A 136 -5.89 -6.84 2.09
C LEU A 136 -6.61 -6.30 3.33
N PHE A 137 -6.88 -4.99 3.34
CA PHE A 137 -7.28 -4.28 4.54
C PHE A 137 -8.62 -3.55 4.41
N GLY A 138 -9.16 -3.35 3.22
CA GLY A 138 -10.37 -2.54 3.05
C GLY A 138 -11.58 -3.12 3.78
N TYR A 139 -11.82 -4.43 3.68
CA TYR A 139 -12.89 -5.08 4.45
C TYR A 139 -12.71 -4.90 5.96
N ARG A 140 -11.49 -5.18 6.46
CA ARG A 140 -11.12 -5.06 7.89
C ARG A 140 -11.29 -3.63 8.41
N PHE A 141 -10.91 -2.65 7.60
CA PHE A 141 -11.03 -1.23 7.90
C PHE A 141 -12.49 -0.83 8.06
N PHE A 142 -13.32 -1.10 7.04
CA PHE A 142 -14.73 -0.71 7.07
C PHE A 142 -15.50 -1.41 8.19
N LEU A 143 -15.23 -2.70 8.43
CA LEU A 143 -15.83 -3.40 9.56
C LEU A 143 -15.59 -2.69 10.90
N ALA A 144 -14.40 -2.13 11.13
CA ALA A 144 -14.10 -1.43 12.38
C ALA A 144 -14.63 0.01 12.40
N VAL A 145 -14.45 0.76 11.32
CA VAL A 145 -14.81 2.20 11.27
C VAL A 145 -16.31 2.43 11.21
N HIS A 146 -17.04 1.55 10.51
CA HIS A 146 -18.49 1.61 10.42
C HIS A 146 -19.19 0.84 11.55
N ASN A 147 -18.43 0.22 12.47
CA ASN A 147 -19.00 -0.49 13.61
C ASN A 147 -19.68 0.49 14.58
N PRO A 148 -20.99 0.33 14.89
CA PRO A 148 -21.72 1.22 15.79
C PRO A 148 -21.12 1.31 17.20
N CYS A 149 -20.59 0.22 17.74
CA CYS A 149 -19.93 0.20 19.05
C CYS A 149 -18.63 1.02 19.01
N VAL A 150 -17.81 0.86 17.97
CA VAL A 150 -16.57 1.65 17.79
C VAL A 150 -16.90 3.14 17.63
N GLN A 151 -17.93 3.46 16.85
CA GLN A 151 -18.41 4.83 16.67
C GLN A 151 -18.86 5.45 17.99
N ALA A 152 -19.79 4.79 18.69
CA ALA A 152 -20.34 5.29 19.95
C ALA A 152 -19.29 5.44 21.06
N ARG A 153 -18.24 4.60 21.06
CA ARG A 153 -17.20 4.62 22.10
C ARG A 153 -16.02 5.51 21.77
N LYS A 154 -15.72 5.73 20.48
CA LYS A 154 -14.51 6.41 20.01
C LYS A 154 -14.79 7.44 18.93
N LEU A 155 -15.16 7.00 17.72
CA LEU A 155 -15.09 7.85 16.53
C LEU A 155 -16.13 8.99 16.53
N VAL A 156 -17.33 8.76 17.06
CA VAL A 156 -18.39 9.78 17.18
C VAL A 156 -18.35 10.48 18.53
N LYS A 157 -17.96 9.76 19.60
CA LYS A 157 -17.87 10.33 20.96
C LYS A 157 -16.81 11.42 21.09
N SER A 158 -15.67 11.25 20.42
CA SER A 158 -14.57 12.21 20.42
C SER A 158 -13.89 12.23 19.05
N PRO A 159 -14.55 12.77 18.01
CA PRO A 159 -14.05 12.77 16.63
C PRO A 159 -12.65 13.37 16.50
N GLU A 160 -12.35 14.39 17.30
CA GLU A 160 -11.08 15.10 17.34
C GLU A 160 -9.86 14.25 17.74
N ASN A 161 -10.08 13.08 18.34
CA ASN A 161 -9.00 12.17 18.74
C ASN A 161 -8.52 11.26 17.62
N PHE A 162 -9.30 11.12 16.53
CA PHE A 162 -8.98 10.21 15.41
C PHE A 162 -9.10 10.91 14.03
N PRO A 163 -8.54 12.11 13.83
CA PRO A 163 -8.68 12.83 12.56
C PRO A 163 -8.11 12.04 11.37
N ASN A 164 -7.07 11.25 11.59
CA ASN A 164 -6.45 10.41 10.57
C ASN A 164 -7.38 9.30 10.08
N ILE A 165 -8.25 8.78 10.95
CA ILE A 165 -9.26 7.77 10.56
C ILE A 165 -10.32 8.40 9.64
N TYR A 166 -10.80 9.60 9.96
CA TYR A 166 -11.77 10.33 9.13
C TYR A 166 -11.20 10.62 7.74
N LYS A 167 -9.96 11.12 7.69
CA LYS A 167 -9.29 11.39 6.41
C LYS A 167 -9.02 10.11 5.62
N LEU A 168 -8.59 9.04 6.30
CA LEU A 168 -8.37 7.74 5.67
C LEU A 168 -9.66 7.18 5.08
N GLU A 169 -10.76 7.22 5.83
CA GLU A 169 -12.07 6.77 5.36
C GLU A 169 -12.48 7.56 4.11
N LYS A 170 -12.37 8.89 4.11
CA LYS A 170 -12.67 9.73 2.94
C LYS A 170 -11.84 9.34 1.72
N ILE A 171 -10.52 9.11 1.90
CA ILE A 171 -9.64 8.63 0.81
C ILE A 171 -10.11 7.25 0.30
N TRP A 172 -10.43 6.34 1.21
CA TRP A 172 -10.82 4.96 0.88
C TRP A 172 -12.19 4.90 0.18
N LEU A 173 -13.17 5.67 0.65
CA LEU A 173 -14.48 5.82 0.04
C LEU A 173 -14.35 6.35 -1.39
N ASN A 174 -13.58 7.43 -1.59
CA ASN A 174 -13.33 7.99 -2.92
C ASN A 174 -12.67 6.99 -3.85
N TYR A 175 -11.68 6.23 -3.36
CA TYR A 175 -11.06 5.15 -4.13
C TYR A 175 -12.09 4.09 -4.54
N ARG A 176 -12.87 3.56 -3.59
CA ARG A 176 -13.85 2.51 -3.91
C ARG A 176 -14.97 2.98 -4.83
N LYS A 177 -15.50 4.19 -4.62
CA LYS A 177 -16.50 4.82 -5.52
C LYS A 177 -15.96 4.95 -6.94
N LYS A 178 -14.74 5.47 -7.10
CA LYS A 178 -14.07 5.61 -8.41
C LYS A 178 -13.90 4.26 -9.13
N HIS A 179 -13.60 3.21 -8.37
CA HIS A 179 -13.35 1.87 -8.90
C HIS A 179 -14.58 0.94 -8.89
N LYS A 180 -15.76 1.44 -8.49
CA LYS A 180 -17.02 0.67 -8.36
C LYS A 180 -16.87 -0.57 -7.47
N LEU A 181 -16.10 -0.43 -6.39
CA LEU A 181 -15.90 -1.47 -5.39
C LEU A 181 -16.94 -1.33 -4.26
N PRO A 182 -17.38 -2.43 -3.63
CA PRO A 182 -18.36 -2.38 -2.56
C PRO A 182 -17.82 -1.61 -1.35
N ILE A 183 -18.65 -0.78 -0.74
CA ILE A 183 -18.37 -0.14 0.55
C ILE A 183 -19.24 -0.87 1.58
N TYR A 184 -18.59 -1.50 2.56
CA TYR A 184 -19.29 -2.30 3.56
C TYR A 184 -19.93 -1.35 4.57
N HIS A 185 -21.24 -1.44 4.79
CA HIS A 185 -21.96 -0.57 5.73
C HIS A 185 -21.83 0.94 5.43
N GLU A 186 -21.94 1.35 4.15
CA GLU A 186 -21.80 2.75 3.72
C GLU A 186 -22.79 3.70 4.45
N GLU A 187 -23.95 3.21 4.84
CA GLU A 187 -24.92 3.95 5.64
C GLU A 187 -24.37 4.42 6.99
N ARG A 188 -23.30 3.79 7.48
CA ARG A 188 -22.57 4.12 8.70
C ARG A 188 -21.26 4.89 8.44
N SER A 189 -21.04 5.43 7.25
CA SER A 189 -19.87 6.29 7.01
C SER A 189 -19.84 7.47 7.98
N LEU A 190 -18.63 7.88 8.41
CA LEU A 190 -18.48 8.87 9.48
C LEU A 190 -19.09 10.23 9.11
N GLU A 191 -19.14 10.57 7.82
CA GLU A 191 -19.84 11.76 7.31
C GLU A 191 -21.35 11.77 7.67
N ASN A 192 -21.96 10.59 7.82
CA ASN A 192 -23.36 10.42 8.20
C ASN A 192 -23.56 10.32 9.72
N CYS A 193 -22.50 10.07 10.49
CA CYS A 193 -22.57 9.78 11.92
C CYS A 193 -22.25 10.97 12.83
N VAL A 194 -21.71 12.07 12.28
CA VAL A 194 -21.47 13.32 13.00
C VAL A 194 -22.08 14.50 12.23
N PRO A 195 -22.38 15.65 12.88
CA PRO A 195 -22.81 16.84 12.16
C PRO A 195 -21.77 17.28 11.12
N GLN A 196 -22.23 17.77 9.96
CA GLN A 196 -21.34 18.18 8.86
C GLN A 196 -20.23 19.15 9.30
N GLU A 197 -20.56 20.11 10.18
CA GLU A 197 -19.59 21.08 10.71
C GLU A 197 -18.46 20.41 11.49
N VAL A 198 -18.79 19.36 12.26
CA VAL A 198 -17.81 18.56 13.01
C VAL A 198 -16.97 17.74 12.05
N TYR A 199 -17.60 17.11 11.05
CA TYR A 199 -16.89 16.32 10.03
C TYR A 199 -15.83 17.17 9.31
N GLU A 200 -16.22 18.33 8.78
CA GLU A 200 -15.31 19.23 8.07
C GLU A 200 -14.20 19.77 8.97
N LEU A 201 -14.52 20.10 10.24
CA LEU A 201 -13.51 20.55 11.21
C LEU A 201 -12.45 19.47 11.48
N VAL A 202 -12.87 18.22 11.62
CA VAL A 202 -11.95 17.08 11.85
C VAL A 202 -11.05 16.86 10.64
N LEU A 203 -11.57 17.00 9.43
CA LEU A 203 -10.77 16.86 8.21
C LEU A 203 -9.73 17.96 8.03
N GLN A 204 -9.96 19.15 8.59
CA GLN A 204 -9.03 20.28 8.51
C GLN A 204 -7.90 20.24 9.54
N LYS A 205 -8.00 19.40 10.58
CA LYS A 205 -6.93 19.27 11.57
C LYS A 205 -5.67 18.67 10.95
N GLN A 206 -4.53 19.31 11.14
CA GLN A 206 -3.20 18.78 10.78
C GLN A 206 -2.71 17.79 11.82
#